data_AF-A0A0V1A675-F1
#
_entry.id   AF-A0A0V1A675-F1
#
_cell.length_a   1.000
_cell.length_b   1.000
_cell.length_c   1.000
_cell.angle_alpha   90.00
_cell.angle_beta   90.00
_cell.angle_gamma   90.00
#
_symmetry.space_group_name_H-M   'P 1'
#
loop_
_entity.id
_entity.type
_entity.pdbx_description
1 polymer ?
#
loop_
_entity_poly.entity_id
_entity_poly.type
_entity_poly.pdbx_seq_one_letter_code
_entity_poly.pdbx_strand_id
1 'polypeptide(L)'
;MLHLTCLVHGLHRIAEHIRCLFPDVDRLISNVKKVFLKAPSRVQLFKEMAPEIPLTPQPVLTRWGTWLSAVFYYAVNFTKIQEIISCFEEEESAAVKIVHEIMQKESLRCDL
;
A
#
# COMPACT_ATOMS: atom_id res chain seq x y z
N MET A 1 -36.89 -16.69 4.37
CA MET A 1 -35.65 -16.36 5.08
C MET A 1 -35.17 -15.02 4.54
N LEU A 2 -35.45 -13.91 5.24
CA LEU A 2 -35.00 -12.58 4.83
C LEU A 2 -33.49 -12.53 5.03
N HIS A 3 -32.73 -12.61 3.94
CA HIS A 3 -31.30 -12.30 3.96
C HIS A 3 -31.15 -10.80 4.22
N LEU A 4 -31.21 -10.40 5.49
CA LEU A 4 -30.62 -9.14 5.91
C LEU A 4 -29.11 -9.36 5.76
N THR A 5 -28.58 -9.16 4.54
CA THR A 5 -27.14 -8.99 4.36
C THR A 5 -26.73 -7.93 5.37
N CYS A 6 -26.03 -8.36 6.41
CA CYS A 6 -25.57 -7.47 7.46
C CYS A 6 -24.96 -6.24 6.79
N LEU A 7 -25.34 -5.03 7.20
CA LEU A 7 -24.86 -3.78 6.61
C LEU A 7 -23.33 -3.81 6.43
N VAL A 8 -22.63 -4.45 7.38
CA VAL A 8 -21.18 -4.71 7.36
C VAL A 8 -20.75 -5.52 6.12
N HIS A 9 -21.49 -6.57 5.74
CA HIS A 9 -21.25 -7.36 4.53
C HIS A 9 -21.45 -6.52 3.27
N GLY A 10 -22.47 -5.64 3.25
CA GLY A 10 -22.68 -4.69 2.16
C GLY A 10 -21.51 -3.72 2.00
N LEU A 11 -21.08 -3.10 3.10
CA LEU A 11 -19.93 -2.19 3.14
C LEU A 11 -18.63 -2.88 2.71
N HIS A 12 -18.40 -4.10 3.17
CA HIS A 12 -17.23 -4.88 2.76
C HIS A 12 -17.20 -5.11 1.25
N ARG A 13 -18.34 -5.49 0.64
CA ARG A 13 -18.43 -5.69 -0.82
C ARG A 13 -18.17 -4.40 -1.60
N ILE A 14 -18.69 -3.27 -1.14
CA ILE A 14 -18.45 -1.97 -1.76
C ILE A 14 -16.96 -1.63 -1.71
N ALA A 15 -16.32 -1.79 -0.55
CA ALA A 15 -14.89 -1.52 -0.41
C ALA A 15 -14.02 -2.44 -1.27
N GLU A 16 -14.36 -3.74 -1.35
CA GLU A 16 -13.68 -4.67 -2.25
C GLU A 16 -13.88 -4.29 -3.72
N HIS A 17 -15.07 -3.83 -4.08
CA HIS A 17 -15.33 -3.32 -5.42
C HIS A 17 -14.48 -2.09 -5.73
N ILE A 18 -14.39 -1.11 -4.81
CA ILE A 18 -13.52 0.06 -4.95
C ILE A 18 -12.06 -0.38 -5.14
N ARG A 19 -11.56 -1.28 -4.29
CA ARG A 19 -10.19 -1.82 -4.41
C ARG A 19 -9.92 -2.40 -5.81
N CYS A 20 -10.89 -3.15 -6.36
CA CYS A 20 -10.78 -3.73 -7.70
C CYS A 20 -10.78 -2.67 -8.83
N LEU A 21 -11.32 -1.47 -8.60
CA LEU A 21 -11.26 -0.37 -9.57
C LEU A 21 -9.87 0.29 -9.62
N PHE A 22 -9.04 0.12 -8.58
CA PHE A 22 -7.70 0.70 -8.46
C PHE A 22 -6.60 -0.37 -8.33
N PRO A 23 -6.40 -1.21 -9.37
CA PRO A 23 -5.49 -2.35 -9.30
C PRO A 23 -4.03 -1.94 -9.11
N ASP A 24 -3.60 -0.78 -9.62
CA ASP A 24 -2.22 -0.30 -9.44
C ASP A 24 -1.97 0.20 -8.02
N VAL A 25 -2.95 0.86 -7.39
CA VAL A 25 -2.88 1.25 -5.97
C VAL A 25 -2.86 0.00 -5.08
N ASP A 26 -3.70 -0.99 -5.36
CA ASP A 26 -3.68 -2.26 -4.63
C ASP A 26 -2.35 -3.01 -4.77
N ARG A 27 -1.80 -3.02 -5.99
CA ARG A 27 -0.49 -3.61 -6.27
C ARG A 27 0.64 -2.84 -5.58
N LEU A 28 0.58 -1.51 -5.50
CA LEU A 28 1.52 -0.69 -4.74
C LEU A 28 1.50 -1.09 -3.26
N ILE A 29 0.33 -1.00 -2.62
CA ILE A 29 0.14 -1.26 -1.19
C ILE A 29 0.65 -2.67 -0.82
N SER A 30 0.29 -3.66 -1.62
CA SER A 30 0.67 -5.05 -1.36
C SER A 30 2.16 -5.33 -1.55
N ASN A 31 2.84 -4.67 -2.51
CA ASN A 31 4.27 -4.90 -2.75
C ASN A 31 5.17 -4.04 -1.87
N VAL A 32 4.79 -2.80 -1.54
CA VAL A 32 5.54 -2.00 -0.56
C VAL A 32 5.56 -2.72 0.81
N LYS A 33 4.44 -3.34 1.22
CA LYS A 33 4.43 -4.21 2.40
C LYS A 33 5.49 -5.31 2.34
N LYS A 34 5.68 -5.95 1.17
CA LYS A 34 6.68 -7.01 0.96
C LYS A 34 8.11 -6.46 0.98
N VAL A 35 8.34 -5.23 0.54
CA VAL A 35 9.64 -4.56 0.65
C VAL A 35 10.06 -4.49 2.12
N PHE A 36 9.19 -4.08 3.03
CA PHE A 36 9.58 -3.99 4.44
C PHE A 36 9.43 -5.29 5.23
N LEU A 37 8.82 -6.32 4.65
CA LEU A 37 8.60 -7.61 5.32
C LEU A 37 9.92 -8.36 5.52
N LYS A 38 10.24 -8.67 6.79
CA LYS A 38 11.45 -9.40 7.21
C LYS A 38 12.77 -8.73 6.76
N ALA A 39 12.78 -7.43 6.53
CA ALA A 39 13.97 -6.68 6.11
C ALA A 39 14.31 -5.59 7.14
N PRO A 40 15.00 -5.94 8.25
CA PRO A 40 15.28 -4.99 9.32
C PRO A 40 16.15 -3.81 8.86
N SER A 41 17.09 -4.02 7.94
CA SER A 41 17.91 -2.94 7.35
C SER A 41 17.06 -1.89 6.62
N ARG A 42 16.10 -2.33 5.79
CA ARG A 42 15.18 -1.42 5.07
C ARG A 42 14.24 -0.70 6.03
N VAL A 43 13.78 -1.37 7.09
CA VAL A 43 12.96 -0.75 8.14
C VAL A 43 13.76 0.29 8.92
N GLN A 44 15.04 0.03 9.19
CA GLN A 44 15.92 0.98 9.86
C GLN A 44 16.14 2.23 8.99
N LEU A 45 16.51 2.05 7.72
CA LEU A 45 16.67 3.16 6.78
C LEU A 45 15.39 4.01 6.68
N PHE A 46 14.22 3.38 6.60
CA PHE A 46 12.94 4.08 6.59
C PHE A 46 12.79 5.00 7.80
N LYS A 47 13.08 4.49 9.01
CA LYS A 47 12.97 5.26 10.26
C LYS A 47 14.00 6.39 10.36
N GLU A 48 15.17 6.21 9.78
CA GLU A 48 16.21 7.23 9.73
C GLU A 48 15.84 8.38 8.76
N MET A 49 15.28 8.04 7.58
CA MET A 49 14.88 9.03 6.57
C MET A 49 13.54 9.72 6.86
N ALA A 50 12.63 9.04 7.56
CA ALA A 50 11.30 9.52 7.86
C ALA A 50 10.83 9.13 9.28
N PRO A 51 11.46 9.67 10.33
CA PRO A 51 11.17 9.29 11.73
C PRO A 51 9.73 9.62 12.16
N GLU A 52 9.15 10.67 11.59
CA GLU A 52 7.78 11.13 11.89
C GLU A 52 6.69 10.35 11.12
N ILE A 53 7.07 9.57 10.10
CA ILE A 53 6.13 8.80 9.29
C ILE A 53 6.05 7.39 9.88
N PRO A 54 4.85 6.88 10.21
CA PRO A 54 4.73 5.51 10.67
C PRO A 54 5.14 4.55 9.55
N LEU A 55 5.71 3.39 9.93
CA LEU A 55 6.02 2.34 8.96
C LEU A 55 4.76 1.95 8.18
N THR A 56 4.95 1.56 6.92
CA THR A 56 3.87 1.26 5.98
C THR A 56 2.77 0.41 6.62
N PRO A 57 1.50 0.84 6.53
CA PRO A 57 0.40 0.13 7.16
C PRO A 57 0.31 -1.28 6.59
N GLN A 58 -0.03 -2.24 7.44
CA GLN A 58 -0.28 -3.61 7.02
C GLN A 58 -1.78 -3.81 6.86
N PRO A 59 -2.34 -3.62 5.66
CA PRO A 59 -3.76 -3.89 5.46
C PRO A 59 -4.05 -5.35 5.76
N VAL A 60 -5.15 -5.55 6.47
CA VAL A 60 -5.70 -6.86 6.79
C VAL A 60 -6.85 -7.07 5.81
N LEU A 61 -6.70 -8.04 4.90
CA LEU A 61 -7.67 -8.30 3.82
C LEU A 61 -9.11 -8.47 4.33
N THR A 62 -9.29 -9.04 5.52
CA THR A 62 -10.63 -9.25 6.11
C THR A 62 -11.23 -8.00 6.76
N ARG A 63 -10.50 -6.87 6.80
CA ARG A 63 -10.97 -5.59 7.37
C ARG A 63 -10.85 -4.49 6.33
N TRP A 64 -11.93 -4.30 5.59
CA TRP A 64 -12.09 -3.33 4.49
C TRP A 64 -11.55 -1.93 4.78
N GLY A 65 -11.76 -1.38 5.98
CA GLY A 65 -11.27 -0.06 6.35
C GLY A 65 -9.74 0.07 6.30
N THR A 66 -8.99 -1.03 6.49
CA THR A 66 -7.53 -0.99 6.53
C THR A 66 -6.90 -0.74 5.17
N TRP A 67 -7.55 -1.12 4.07
CA TRP A 67 -7.07 -0.80 2.72
C TRP A 67 -7.24 0.70 2.45
N LEU A 68 -8.40 1.28 2.76
CA LEU A 68 -8.63 2.73 2.63
C LEU A 68 -7.69 3.54 3.51
N SER A 69 -7.44 3.12 4.76
CA SER A 69 -6.44 3.77 5.60
C SER A 69 -5.03 3.70 5.00
N ALA A 70 -4.69 2.59 4.32
CA ALA A 70 -3.42 2.48 3.61
C ALA A 70 -3.37 3.43 2.41
N VAL A 71 -4.45 3.55 1.62
CA VAL A 71 -4.54 4.52 0.53
C VAL A 71 -4.29 5.94 1.05
N PHE A 72 -4.99 6.37 2.11
CA PHE A 72 -4.77 7.70 2.69
C PHE A 72 -3.34 7.91 3.19
N TYR A 73 -2.73 6.88 3.79
CA TYR A 73 -1.33 6.94 4.18
C TYR A 73 -0.40 7.17 2.98
N TYR A 74 -0.60 6.45 1.87
CA TYR A 74 0.21 6.62 0.67
C TYR A 74 -0.06 7.96 -0.01
N ALA A 75 -1.31 8.40 -0.11
CA ALA A 75 -1.66 9.71 -0.68
C ALA A 75 -0.92 10.86 0.04
N VAL A 76 -0.86 10.82 1.38
CA VAL A 76 -0.19 11.86 2.18
C VAL A 76 1.34 11.76 2.10
N ASN A 77 1.90 10.55 2.00
CA ASN A 77 3.34 10.32 2.16
C ASN A 77 4.04 9.88 0.87
N PHE A 78 3.37 9.91 -0.29
CA PHE A 78 3.79 9.27 -1.53
C PHE A 78 5.22 9.64 -1.91
N THR A 79 5.54 10.94 -1.96
CA THR A 79 6.86 11.44 -2.36
C THR A 79 7.97 10.95 -1.45
N LYS A 80 7.74 10.95 -0.12
CA LYS A 80 8.75 10.49 0.84
C LYS A 80 8.96 8.97 0.76
N ILE A 81 7.89 8.21 0.55
CA ILE A 81 7.98 6.77 0.35
C ILE A 81 8.71 6.45 -0.96
N GLN A 82 8.42 7.19 -2.03
CA GLN A 82 9.11 7.04 -3.32
C GLN A 82 10.62 7.31 -3.18
N GLU A 83 11.01 8.34 -2.43
CA GLU A 83 12.40 8.65 -2.13
C GLU A 83 13.09 7.49 -1.39
N ILE A 84 12.46 6.93 -0.35
CA ILE A 84 13.01 5.80 0.41
C ILE A 84 13.16 4.55 -0.48
N ILE A 85 12.14 4.24 -1.30
CA ILE A 85 12.21 3.10 -2.23
C ILE A 85 13.34 3.29 -3.25
N SER A 86 13.64 4.54 -3.63
CA SER A 86 14.75 4.86 -4.55
C SER A 86 16.13 4.54 -3.99
N CYS A 87 16.25 4.31 -2.68
CA CYS A 87 17.49 3.86 -2.05
C CYS A 87 17.70 2.33 -2.12
N PHE A 88 16.73 1.55 -2.63
CA PHE A 88 16.84 0.09 -2.70
C PHE A 88 17.15 -0.37 -4.12
N GLU A 89 18.11 -1.28 -4.25
CA GLU A 89 18.49 -1.91 -5.51
C GLU A 89 17.40 -2.90 -5.98
N GLU A 90 17.11 -2.92 -7.27
CA GLU A 90 16.03 -3.75 -7.85
C GLU A 90 16.35 -5.25 -7.77
N GLU A 91 17.63 -5.60 -7.86
CA GLU A 91 18.16 -6.96 -7.88
C GLU A 91 17.99 -7.67 -6.53
N GLU A 92 17.91 -6.92 -5.42
CA GLU A 92 17.76 -7.48 -4.07
C GLU A 92 16.37 -8.06 -3.81
N SER A 93 15.35 -7.61 -4.56
CA SER A 93 13.97 -8.02 -4.30
C SER A 93 13.03 -7.76 -5.47
N ALA A 94 12.34 -8.82 -5.90
CA ALA A 94 11.25 -8.70 -6.87
C ALA A 94 10.16 -7.69 -6.43
N ALA A 95 9.94 -7.53 -5.12
CA ALA A 95 9.00 -6.53 -4.62
C ALA A 95 9.49 -5.09 -4.84
N VAL A 96 10.80 -4.83 -4.67
CA VAL A 96 11.40 -3.52 -4.91
C VAL A 96 11.26 -3.14 -6.38
N LYS A 97 11.64 -4.07 -7.27
CA LYS A 97 11.46 -3.89 -8.73
C LYS A 97 10.01 -3.57 -9.10
N ILE A 98 9.05 -4.34 -8.60
CA ILE A 98 7.63 -4.11 -8.88
C ILE A 98 7.17 -2.72 -8.39
N VAL A 99 7.61 -2.30 -7.20
CA VAL A 99 7.24 -0.98 -6.64
C VAL A 99 7.83 0.14 -7.49
N HIS A 100 9.09 0.03 -7.91
CA HIS A 100 9.72 0.98 -8.84
C HIS A 100 8.91 1.11 -10.13
N GLU A 101 8.59 0.00 -10.80
CA GLU A 101 7.79 -0.01 -12.03
C GLU A 101 6.42 0.68 -11.83
N ILE A 102 5.74 0.41 -10.72
CA ILE A 102 4.40 0.98 -10.43
C ILE A 102 4.50 2.48 -10.15
N MET A 103 5.49 2.92 -9.38
CA MET A 103 5.65 4.33 -9.01
C MET A 103 5.98 5.26 -10.20
N GLN A 104 6.42 4.71 -11.33
CA GLN A 104 6.62 5.48 -12.58
C GLN A 104 5.32 5.69 -13.38
N LYS A 105 4.23 4.99 -13.04
CA LYS A 105 2.95 5.16 -13.75
C LYS A 105 2.29 6.48 -13.39
N GLU A 106 1.99 7.29 -14.39
CA GLU A 106 1.26 8.54 -14.21
C GLU A 106 -0.15 8.32 -13.65
N SER A 107 -0.82 7.22 -14.06
CA SER A 107 -2.14 6.85 -13.54
C SER A 107 -2.17 6.69 -12.02
N LEU A 108 -1.09 6.15 -11.43
CA LEU A 108 -1.00 5.96 -9.98
C LEU A 108 -1.06 7.30 -9.21
N ARG A 109 -0.51 8.37 -9.79
CA ARG A 109 -0.53 9.71 -9.17
C ARG A 109 -1.91 10.35 -9.22
N CYS A 110 -2.72 9.99 -10.22
CA CYS A 110 -4.11 10.44 -10.31
C CYS A 110 -5.04 9.62 -9.41
N ASP A 111 -4.68 8.36 -9.16
CA ASP A 111 -5.46 7.41 -8.36
C ASP A 111 -5.21 7.50 -6.84
N LEU A 112 -4.13 8.18 -6.41
CA LEU A 112 -3.74 8.44 -5.01
C LEU A 112 -4.09 9.88 -4.60
#